data_AF-A0A6A4W4L1-F1
#
_entry.id   AF-A0A6A4W4L1-F1
#
_cell.length_a   1.000
_cell.length_b   1.000
_cell.length_c   1.000
_cell.angle_alpha   90.00
_cell.angle_beta   90.00
_cell.angle_gamma   90.00
#
_symmetry.space_group_name_H-M   'P 1'
#
loop_
_entity.id
_entity.type
_entity.pdbx_description
1 polymer ?
#
loop_
_entity_poly.entity_id
_entity_poly.type
_entity_poly.pdbx_seq_one_letter_code
_entity_poly.pdbx_strand_id
1 'polypeptide(L)'
;MAQNGAGRLRREMGDSEEALVDPVHGHGSQSLTNLLVTGRAVAHVWDNVKYVGGIALEGVVSQPSVGFLTLLERLHYCTVGWNLKNPRYPVWVLASETHLTVLFSPDGRLTAPPSARQVAQRSFDALDKDQAGFLPTSQLPELMAACDLVAEEEYVDLMRRQLDPDQLGIVLKVPFLDEFFPETADGRPPDSFTVYHYNGLTRSNPGGKVRLVKGDACLLETDVQSSTANSTILTCLQSRWPRIDVRWHGAAPSIN
;
A
#
# COMPACT_ATOMS: atom_id res chain seq x y z
N MET A 1 -27.04 -16.42 7.45
CA MET A 1 -26.96 -15.59 8.68
C MET A 1 -26.28 -14.28 8.32
N ALA A 2 -27.02 -13.18 8.22
CA ALA A 2 -26.45 -11.86 7.97
C ALA A 2 -25.78 -11.38 9.27
N GLN A 3 -24.44 -11.31 9.31
CA GLN A 3 -23.76 -10.56 10.36
C GLN A 3 -24.13 -9.09 10.16
N ASN A 4 -24.85 -8.49 11.11
CA ASN A 4 -25.23 -7.07 11.07
C ASN A 4 -23.98 -6.21 10.83
N GLY A 5 -24.02 -5.27 9.88
CA GLY A 5 -22.85 -4.47 9.47
C GLY A 5 -22.15 -3.76 10.63
N ALA A 6 -22.88 -3.35 11.66
CA ALA A 6 -22.33 -2.77 12.89
C ALA A 6 -21.50 -3.77 13.73
N GLY A 7 -21.87 -5.05 13.74
CA GLY A 7 -21.09 -6.10 14.42
C GLY A 7 -19.78 -6.37 13.71
N ARG A 8 -19.79 -6.40 12.37
CA ARG A 8 -18.57 -6.50 11.56
C ARG A 8 -17.65 -5.31 11.80
N LEU A 9 -18.20 -4.09 11.80
CA LEU A 9 -17.45 -2.86 12.01
C LEU A 9 -16.72 -2.85 13.34
N ARG A 10 -17.42 -3.18 14.45
CA ARG A 10 -16.79 -3.26 15.79
C ARG A 10 -15.68 -4.30 15.85
N ARG A 11 -15.85 -5.44 15.17
CA ARG A 11 -14.81 -6.47 15.10
C ARG A 11 -13.58 -5.99 14.34
N GLU A 12 -13.77 -5.29 13.22
CA GLU A 12 -12.66 -4.80 12.39
C GLU A 12 -11.86 -3.68 13.08
N MET A 13 -12.50 -2.85 13.90
CA MET A 13 -11.82 -1.81 14.68
C MET A 13 -10.91 -2.39 15.77
N GLY A 14 -11.19 -3.61 16.26
CA GLY A 14 -10.39 -4.32 17.24
C GLY A 14 -10.53 -3.79 18.67
N ASP A 15 -10.44 -2.47 18.86
CA ASP A 15 -10.67 -1.79 20.15
C ASP A 15 -12.13 -1.37 20.27
N SER A 16 -12.79 -1.76 21.37
CA SER A 16 -14.20 -1.44 21.61
C SER A 16 -14.45 0.01 22.03
N GLU A 17 -13.41 0.74 22.44
CA GLU A 17 -13.50 2.11 22.94
C GLU A 17 -13.17 3.17 21.88
N GLU A 18 -12.54 2.80 20.75
CA GLU A 18 -12.21 3.76 19.69
C GLU A 18 -13.49 4.24 18.98
N ALA A 19 -13.70 5.56 18.91
CA ALA A 19 -14.78 6.14 18.14
C ALA A 19 -14.36 6.36 16.67
N LEU A 20 -15.27 6.12 15.72
CA LEU A 20 -15.03 6.46 14.31
C LEU A 20 -14.85 7.97 14.09
N VAL A 21 -15.52 8.76 14.92
CA VAL A 21 -15.45 10.22 14.92
C VAL A 21 -15.17 10.63 16.36
N ASP A 22 -14.08 11.37 16.56
CA ASP A 22 -13.73 11.92 17.86
C ASP A 22 -14.90 12.78 18.39
N PRO A 23 -15.44 12.49 19.57
CA PRO A 23 -16.64 13.18 20.07
C PRO A 23 -16.38 14.63 20.50
N VAL A 24 -15.12 15.02 20.69
CA VAL A 24 -14.74 16.35 21.19
C VAL A 24 -14.43 17.29 20.03
N HIS A 25 -13.64 16.83 19.07
CA HIS A 25 -13.08 17.63 17.98
C HIS A 25 -13.68 17.28 16.62
N GLY A 26 -14.43 16.19 16.50
CA GLY A 26 -15.09 15.76 15.26
C GLY A 26 -14.14 15.17 14.21
N HIS A 27 -12.91 14.83 14.58
CA HIS A 27 -11.93 14.23 13.67
C HIS A 27 -12.28 12.78 13.36
N GLY A 28 -12.23 12.40 12.08
CA GLY A 28 -12.40 11.02 11.67
C GLY A 28 -11.18 10.17 12.04
N SER A 29 -11.40 8.98 12.60
CA SER A 29 -10.32 8.05 12.90
C SER A 29 -9.73 7.39 11.64
N GLN A 30 -8.60 6.70 11.80
CA GLN A 30 -8.04 5.91 10.70
C GLN A 30 -9.01 4.78 10.28
N SER A 31 -9.73 4.19 11.24
CA SER A 31 -10.77 3.19 11.00
C SER A 31 -11.90 3.76 10.12
N LEU A 32 -12.33 5.01 10.33
CA LEU A 32 -13.31 5.67 9.46
C LEU A 32 -12.76 5.93 8.05
N THR A 33 -11.51 6.39 7.96
CA THR A 33 -10.84 6.63 6.67
C THR A 33 -10.74 5.34 5.87
N ASN A 34 -10.28 4.26 6.50
CA ASN A 34 -10.19 2.94 5.87
C ASN A 34 -11.56 2.40 5.49
N LEU A 35 -12.61 2.63 6.30
CA LEU A 35 -13.98 2.23 5.96
C LEU A 35 -14.45 2.90 4.67
N LEU A 36 -14.19 4.20 4.51
CA LEU A 36 -14.59 4.96 3.32
C LEU A 36 -13.79 4.55 2.08
N VAL A 37 -12.51 4.24 2.24
CA VAL A 37 -11.59 3.94 1.12
C VAL A 37 -11.66 2.47 0.70
N THR A 38 -11.80 1.55 1.67
CA THR A 38 -11.65 0.10 1.46
C THR A 38 -12.93 -0.69 1.73
N GLY A 39 -13.95 -0.07 2.33
CA GLY A 39 -15.15 -0.77 2.81
C GLY A 39 -14.93 -1.59 4.09
N ARG A 40 -13.77 -1.44 4.74
CA ARG A 40 -13.41 -2.12 6.00
C ARG A 40 -12.90 -1.14 7.04
N ALA A 41 -13.35 -1.26 8.28
CA ALA A 41 -13.02 -0.35 9.37
C ALA A 41 -11.77 -0.79 10.17
N VAL A 42 -10.76 -1.34 9.49
CA VAL A 42 -9.48 -1.70 10.12
C VAL A 42 -8.72 -0.44 10.53
N ALA A 43 -8.09 -0.44 11.71
CA ALA A 43 -7.35 0.73 12.21
C ALA A 43 -6.00 0.98 11.51
N HIS A 44 -5.50 -0.02 10.78
CA HIS A 44 -4.12 -0.03 10.31
C HIS A 44 -3.98 0.21 8.80
N VAL A 45 -2.88 0.84 8.39
CA VAL A 45 -2.61 1.22 6.99
C VAL A 45 -1.64 0.28 6.26
N TRP A 46 -1.10 -0.74 6.93
CA TRP A 46 -0.27 -1.77 6.30
C TRP A 46 -1.10 -2.85 5.60
N ASP A 47 -0.46 -3.68 4.80
CA ASP A 47 -1.12 -4.78 4.12
C ASP A 47 -1.35 -5.99 5.04
N ASN A 48 -2.43 -6.71 4.78
CA ASN A 48 -2.74 -8.02 5.37
C ASN A 48 -2.71 -8.02 6.91
N VAL A 49 -2.15 -9.05 7.54
CA VAL A 49 -2.08 -9.18 8.99
C VAL A 49 -0.63 -9.05 9.42
N LYS A 50 -0.39 -8.29 10.49
CA LYS A 50 0.90 -8.29 11.18
C LYS A 50 0.74 -8.97 12.54
N TYR A 51 1.67 -9.84 12.87
CA TYR A 51 1.72 -10.46 14.20
C TYR A 51 2.68 -9.67 15.09
N VAL A 52 2.18 -9.12 16.18
CA VAL A 52 2.97 -8.35 17.15
C VAL A 52 2.75 -8.95 18.53
N GLY A 53 3.80 -9.52 19.12
CA GLY A 53 3.70 -10.14 20.46
C GLY A 53 2.67 -11.28 20.54
N GLY A 54 2.48 -12.04 19.46
CA GLY A 54 1.47 -13.10 19.37
C GLY A 54 0.05 -12.62 19.05
N ILE A 55 -0.17 -11.32 18.88
CA ILE A 55 -1.46 -10.72 18.53
C ILE A 55 -1.52 -10.46 17.04
N ALA A 56 -2.57 -10.94 16.38
CA ALA A 56 -2.85 -10.66 14.97
C ALA A 56 -3.51 -9.29 14.82
N LEU A 57 -2.84 -8.36 14.14
CA LEU A 57 -3.36 -7.03 13.84
C LEU A 57 -3.72 -6.91 12.36
N GLU A 58 -5.01 -6.72 12.08
CA GLU A 58 -5.54 -6.63 10.71
C GLU A 58 -5.25 -5.26 10.08
N GLY A 59 -4.71 -5.29 8.87
CA GLY A 59 -4.58 -4.15 7.97
C GLY A 59 -5.42 -4.34 6.69
N VAL A 60 -5.00 -3.70 5.62
CA VAL A 60 -5.71 -3.67 4.34
C VAL A 60 -5.38 -4.90 3.51
N VAL A 61 -6.38 -5.73 3.24
CA VAL A 61 -6.20 -7.06 2.62
C VAL A 61 -6.26 -7.08 1.09
N SER A 62 -6.64 -5.96 0.45
CA SER A 62 -6.83 -5.90 -1.00
C SER A 62 -6.70 -4.47 -1.53
N GLN A 63 -6.37 -4.31 -2.82
CA GLN A 63 -6.35 -2.99 -3.47
C GLN A 63 -7.75 -2.35 -3.44
N PRO A 64 -7.91 -1.16 -2.82
CA PRO A 64 -9.12 -0.37 -2.94
C PRO A 64 -9.22 0.32 -4.31
N SER A 65 -10.39 0.92 -4.58
CA SER A 65 -10.56 1.74 -5.80
C SER A 65 -9.81 3.07 -5.74
N VAL A 66 -9.68 3.63 -4.54
CA VAL A 66 -8.96 4.87 -4.24
C VAL A 66 -7.88 4.56 -3.23
N GLY A 67 -6.69 5.12 -3.38
CA GLY A 67 -5.56 4.87 -2.50
C GLY A 67 -5.53 5.84 -1.33
N PHE A 68 -4.56 5.63 -0.45
CA PHE A 68 -4.31 6.50 0.68
C PHE A 68 -2.81 6.67 0.87
N LEU A 69 -2.37 7.91 1.04
CA LEU A 69 -1.01 8.29 1.41
C LEU A 69 -1.10 9.27 2.58
N THR A 70 -0.11 9.23 3.47
CA THR A 70 -0.09 10.13 4.62
C THR A 70 1.30 10.69 4.86
N LEU A 71 1.37 11.96 5.25
CA LEU A 71 2.60 12.60 5.68
C LEU A 71 3.24 11.87 6.86
N LEU A 72 2.42 11.23 7.71
CA LEU A 72 2.86 10.49 8.89
C LEU A 72 3.82 9.34 8.55
N GLU A 73 3.78 8.80 7.34
CA GLU A 73 4.71 7.77 6.89
C GLU A 73 6.15 8.29 6.78
N ARG A 74 6.33 9.50 6.24
CA ARG A 74 7.64 10.14 6.12
C ARG A 74 8.15 10.71 7.44
N LEU A 75 7.25 10.89 8.40
CA LEU A 75 7.57 11.18 9.78
C LEU A 75 7.82 9.91 10.61
N HIS A 76 7.83 8.74 9.96
CA HIS A 76 8.09 7.43 10.57
C HIS A 76 7.10 6.99 11.66
N TYR A 77 5.90 7.58 11.70
CA TYR A 77 4.83 7.15 12.62
C TYR A 77 4.09 5.89 12.14
N CYS A 78 4.08 5.64 10.82
CA CYS A 78 3.47 4.45 10.26
C CYS A 78 4.17 4.01 8.96
N THR A 79 3.79 2.85 8.44
CA THR A 79 4.19 2.38 7.12
C THR A 79 2.95 2.01 6.34
N VAL A 80 2.69 2.74 5.26
CA VAL A 80 1.51 2.50 4.41
C VAL A 80 1.81 1.31 3.50
N GLY A 81 0.90 0.35 3.48
CA GLY A 81 0.98 -0.88 2.71
C GLY A 81 0.91 -0.64 1.20
N TRP A 82 1.34 -1.65 0.45
CA TRP A 82 1.31 -1.61 -1.01
C TRP A 82 -0.11 -1.47 -1.55
N ASN A 83 -1.12 -2.06 -0.89
CA ASN A 83 -2.51 -1.98 -1.36
C ASN A 83 -3.03 -0.55 -1.37
N LEU A 84 -2.79 0.23 -0.30
CA LEU A 84 -3.21 1.64 -0.24
C LEU A 84 -2.37 2.54 -1.15
N LYS A 85 -1.08 2.22 -1.35
CA LYS A 85 -0.22 2.94 -2.28
C LYS A 85 -0.61 2.68 -3.73
N ASN A 86 -1.02 1.46 -4.08
CA ASN A 86 -1.34 1.03 -5.43
C ASN A 86 -2.85 0.71 -5.54
N PRO A 87 -3.74 1.71 -5.55
CA PRO A 87 -5.16 1.48 -5.77
C PRO A 87 -5.47 1.03 -7.21
N ARG A 88 -6.72 0.62 -7.46
CA ARG A 88 -7.18 0.23 -8.81
C ARG A 88 -7.22 1.39 -9.80
N TYR A 89 -7.51 2.60 -9.33
CA TYR A 89 -7.49 3.82 -10.13
C TYR A 89 -6.46 4.79 -9.58
N PRO A 90 -5.77 5.57 -10.42
CA PRO A 90 -4.74 6.52 -10.01
C PRO A 90 -5.33 7.75 -9.29
N VAL A 91 -5.93 7.51 -8.13
CA VAL A 91 -6.59 8.47 -7.24
C VAL A 91 -6.16 8.13 -5.82
N TRP A 92 -5.68 9.10 -5.06
CA TRP A 92 -5.23 8.94 -3.68
C TRP A 92 -5.83 10.03 -2.80
N VAL A 93 -6.31 9.63 -1.63
CA VAL A 93 -6.50 10.55 -0.52
C VAL A 93 -5.12 10.81 0.09
N LEU A 94 -4.73 12.08 0.20
CA LEU A 94 -3.52 12.50 0.90
C LEU A 94 -3.91 13.05 2.26
N ALA A 95 -3.36 12.48 3.33
CA ALA A 95 -3.58 12.93 4.70
C ALA A 95 -2.38 13.71 5.26
N SER A 96 -2.68 14.86 5.86
CA SER A 96 -1.82 15.48 6.86
C SER A 96 -2.33 15.13 8.27
N GLU A 97 -1.83 15.82 9.29
CA GLU A 97 -2.32 15.68 10.67
C GLU A 97 -3.74 16.20 10.84
N THR A 98 -4.16 17.19 10.04
CA THR A 98 -5.40 17.94 10.29
C THR A 98 -6.36 17.97 9.10
N HIS A 99 -5.90 17.56 7.92
CA HIS A 99 -6.66 17.75 6.69
C HIS A 99 -6.46 16.63 5.67
N LEU A 100 -7.53 16.34 4.92
CA LEU A 100 -7.54 15.35 3.85
C LEU A 100 -7.71 16.06 2.50
N THR A 101 -6.86 15.70 1.54
CA THR A 101 -6.93 16.21 0.17
C THR A 101 -6.93 15.05 -0.82
N VAL A 102 -7.16 15.33 -2.10
CA VAL A 102 -7.17 14.31 -3.16
C VAL A 102 -6.12 14.63 -4.21
N LEU A 103 -5.33 13.63 -4.57
CA LEU A 103 -4.44 13.65 -5.72
C LEU A 103 -4.91 12.61 -6.73
N PHE A 104 -4.89 12.94 -8.01
CA PHE A 104 -5.16 11.95 -9.05
C PHE A 104 -4.38 12.22 -10.33
N SER A 105 -4.29 11.22 -11.19
CA SER A 105 -3.69 11.31 -12.51
C SER A 105 -4.59 10.64 -13.55
N PRO A 106 -4.64 11.10 -14.81
CA PRO A 106 -5.27 10.35 -15.88
C PRO A 106 -4.44 9.13 -16.33
N ASP A 107 -3.18 9.02 -15.90
CA ASP A 107 -2.29 7.95 -16.34
C ASP A 107 -2.52 6.66 -15.53
N GLY A 108 -3.26 5.73 -16.14
CA GLY A 108 -3.56 4.43 -15.54
C GLY A 108 -2.33 3.56 -15.27
N ARG A 109 -1.18 3.84 -15.90
CA ARG A 109 0.07 3.07 -15.70
C ARG A 109 0.70 3.32 -14.32
N LEU A 110 0.24 4.34 -13.60
CA LEU A 110 0.67 4.61 -12.23
C LEU A 110 0.10 3.62 -11.21
N THR A 111 -0.80 2.74 -11.64
CA THR A 111 -1.44 1.72 -10.82
C THR A 111 -1.48 0.42 -11.60
N ALA A 112 -1.06 -0.66 -10.98
CA ALA A 112 -1.13 -1.99 -11.57
C ALA A 112 -1.65 -2.99 -10.52
N PRO A 113 -2.34 -4.05 -10.94
CA PRO A 113 -2.58 -5.19 -10.06
C PRO A 113 -1.24 -5.76 -9.55
N PRO A 114 -1.24 -6.50 -8.42
CA PRO A 114 -0.02 -7.07 -7.90
C PRO A 114 0.59 -8.03 -8.93
N SER A 115 1.90 -7.94 -9.14
CA SER A 115 2.61 -8.88 -10.02
C SER A 115 2.55 -10.30 -9.45
N ALA A 116 2.74 -11.32 -10.29
CA ALA A 116 2.81 -12.71 -9.84
C ALA A 116 3.86 -12.89 -8.73
N ARG A 117 5.03 -12.22 -8.85
CA ARG A 117 6.06 -12.17 -7.81
C ARG A 117 5.56 -11.57 -6.49
N GLN A 118 4.78 -10.49 -6.54
CA GLN A 118 4.20 -9.87 -5.33
C GLN A 118 3.13 -10.74 -4.69
N VAL A 119 2.33 -11.47 -5.49
CA VAL A 119 1.37 -12.44 -4.99
C VAL A 119 2.11 -13.59 -4.31
N ALA A 120 3.10 -14.18 -4.96
CA ALA A 120 3.93 -15.24 -4.41
C ALA A 120 4.66 -14.80 -3.14
N GLN A 121 5.15 -13.56 -3.10
CA GLN A 121 5.75 -12.98 -1.91
C GLN A 121 4.79 -12.99 -0.72
N ARG A 122 3.53 -12.61 -0.95
CA ARG A 122 2.50 -12.62 0.09
C ARG A 122 2.15 -14.03 0.55
N SER A 123 2.08 -14.99 -0.39
CA SER A 123 1.88 -16.40 -0.06
C SER A 123 3.01 -16.94 0.81
N PHE A 124 4.27 -16.55 0.53
CA PHE A 124 5.41 -16.85 1.38
C PHE A 124 5.29 -16.22 2.77
N ASP A 125 5.02 -14.92 2.84
CA ASP A 125 4.94 -14.16 4.10
C ASP A 125 3.77 -14.63 4.98
N ALA A 126 2.71 -15.21 4.40
CA ALA A 126 1.62 -15.80 5.15
C ALA A 126 2.01 -17.08 5.89
N LEU A 127 3.01 -17.81 5.37
CA LEU A 127 3.57 -19.01 5.99
C LEU A 127 4.73 -18.66 6.94
N ASP A 128 5.51 -17.63 6.62
CA ASP A 128 6.65 -17.13 7.40
C ASP A 128 6.19 -16.21 8.55
N LYS A 129 5.52 -16.81 9.54
CA LYS A 129 4.92 -16.08 10.68
C LYS A 129 5.92 -15.25 11.47
N ASP A 130 7.18 -15.70 11.51
CA ASP A 130 8.27 -15.04 12.25
C ASP A 130 9.04 -14.02 11.38
N GLN A 131 8.67 -13.87 10.11
CA GLN A 131 9.37 -13.04 9.12
C GLN A 131 10.88 -13.32 9.06
N ALA A 132 11.25 -14.60 9.19
CA ALA A 132 12.64 -15.04 9.22
C ALA A 132 13.29 -15.02 7.82
N GLY A 133 12.49 -14.93 6.76
CA GLY A 133 12.93 -14.95 5.37
C GLY A 133 13.11 -16.35 4.80
N PHE A 134 12.67 -17.39 5.51
CA PHE A 134 12.76 -18.79 5.09
C PHE A 134 11.62 -19.64 5.65
N LEU A 135 11.34 -20.76 5.00
CA LEU A 135 10.36 -21.76 5.45
C LEU A 135 11.02 -23.14 5.55
N PRO A 136 10.55 -24.04 6.42
CA PRO A 136 10.94 -25.45 6.37
C PRO A 136 10.57 -26.08 5.01
N THR A 137 11.40 -26.98 4.48
CA THR A 137 11.12 -27.69 3.21
C THR A 137 9.85 -28.54 3.23
N SER A 138 9.33 -28.87 4.42
CA SER A 138 8.03 -29.52 4.60
C SER A 138 6.84 -28.63 4.21
N GLN A 139 7.01 -27.30 4.21
CA GLN A 139 5.97 -26.34 3.81
C GLN A 139 6.02 -25.98 2.31
N LEU A 140 7.02 -26.47 1.57
CA LEU A 140 7.15 -26.22 0.14
C LEU A 140 5.90 -26.63 -0.67
N PRO A 141 5.25 -27.79 -0.44
CA PRO A 141 4.02 -28.14 -1.16
C PRO A 141 2.89 -27.12 -0.95
N GLU A 142 2.71 -26.67 0.30
CA GLU A 142 1.69 -25.69 0.66
C GLU A 142 1.98 -24.33 0.01
N LEU A 143 3.24 -23.90 0.03
CA LEU A 143 3.67 -22.67 -0.63
C LEU A 143 3.44 -22.72 -2.15
N MET A 144 3.82 -23.83 -2.79
CA MET A 144 3.65 -24.00 -4.24
C MET A 144 2.16 -23.98 -4.63
N ALA A 145 1.31 -24.69 -3.88
CA ALA A 145 -0.13 -24.65 -4.08
C ALA A 145 -0.72 -23.24 -3.85
N ALA A 146 -0.27 -22.53 -2.82
CA ALA A 146 -0.70 -21.15 -2.53
C ALA A 146 -0.24 -20.13 -3.59
N CYS A 147 0.75 -20.49 -4.40
CA CYS A 147 1.27 -19.71 -5.53
C CYS A 147 0.70 -20.14 -6.88
N ASP A 148 -0.27 -21.06 -6.91
CA ASP A 148 -0.84 -21.66 -8.14
C ASP A 148 0.23 -22.34 -9.02
N LEU A 149 1.25 -22.93 -8.38
CA LEU A 149 2.28 -23.74 -9.02
C LEU A 149 1.92 -25.24 -8.96
N VAL A 150 2.57 -26.04 -9.79
CA VAL A 150 2.44 -27.51 -9.75
C VAL A 150 2.91 -28.01 -8.38
N ALA A 151 2.04 -28.72 -7.65
CA ALA A 151 2.30 -29.20 -6.29
C ALA A 151 2.22 -30.74 -6.16
N GLU A 152 2.47 -31.45 -7.26
CA GLU A 152 2.56 -32.91 -7.28
C GLU A 152 3.86 -33.39 -6.62
N GLU A 153 3.80 -34.50 -5.87
CA GLU A 153 4.89 -35.01 -5.04
C GLU A 153 6.23 -35.11 -5.78
N GLU A 154 6.21 -35.64 -7.02
CA GLU A 154 7.40 -35.81 -7.86
C GLU A 154 8.03 -34.46 -8.24
N TYR A 155 7.23 -33.45 -8.54
CA TYR A 155 7.71 -32.12 -8.92
C TYR A 155 8.18 -31.31 -7.69
N VAL A 156 7.48 -31.41 -6.57
CA VAL A 156 7.90 -30.80 -5.30
C VAL A 156 9.25 -31.38 -4.88
N ASP A 157 9.46 -32.69 -5.00
CA ASP A 157 10.73 -33.33 -4.64
C ASP A 157 11.89 -32.87 -5.54
N LEU A 158 11.63 -32.65 -6.83
CA LEU A 158 12.60 -32.05 -7.75
C LEU A 158 12.96 -30.62 -7.30
N MET A 159 11.95 -29.78 -7.05
CA MET A 159 12.14 -28.39 -6.63
C MET A 159 12.80 -28.27 -5.27
N ARG A 160 12.53 -29.20 -4.34
CA ARG A 160 13.20 -29.26 -3.03
C ARG A 160 14.71 -29.41 -3.20
N ARG A 161 15.16 -30.28 -4.10
CA ARG A 161 16.60 -30.46 -4.39
C ARG A 161 17.24 -29.24 -5.03
N GLN A 162 16.47 -28.46 -5.79
CA GLN A 162 16.94 -27.24 -6.45
C GLN A 162 17.02 -26.05 -5.48
N LEU A 163 16.02 -25.91 -4.60
CA LEU A 163 15.91 -24.79 -3.66
C LEU A 163 16.70 -25.00 -2.36
N ASP A 164 17.02 -26.26 -2.02
CA ASP A 164 17.83 -26.65 -0.86
C ASP A 164 18.94 -27.64 -1.28
N PRO A 165 19.93 -27.20 -2.08
CA PRO A 165 20.99 -28.08 -2.59
C PRO A 165 21.90 -28.61 -1.48
N ASP A 166 22.05 -27.84 -0.40
CA ASP A 166 22.88 -28.17 0.76
C ASP A 166 22.15 -29.03 1.81
N GLN A 167 20.87 -29.35 1.59
CA GLN A 167 20.04 -30.18 2.48
C GLN A 167 19.94 -29.63 3.90
N LEU A 168 19.82 -28.31 4.02
CA LEU A 168 19.67 -27.61 5.29
C LEU A 168 18.25 -27.73 5.87
N GLY A 169 17.29 -28.23 5.08
CA GLY A 169 15.90 -28.40 5.46
C GLY A 169 15.08 -27.11 5.37
N ILE A 170 15.59 -26.09 4.67
CA ILE A 170 14.95 -24.77 4.55
C ILE A 170 14.86 -24.30 3.09
N VAL A 171 13.83 -23.54 2.79
CA VAL A 171 13.62 -22.84 1.51
C VAL A 171 13.70 -21.35 1.78
N LEU A 172 14.66 -20.68 1.15
CA LEU A 172 14.83 -19.24 1.27
C LEU A 172 13.85 -18.50 0.35
N LYS A 173 13.33 -17.37 0.84
CA LYS A 173 12.36 -16.53 0.14
C LYS A 173 12.85 -16.02 -1.21
N VAL A 174 14.06 -15.46 -1.26
CA VAL A 174 14.60 -14.85 -2.50
C VAL A 174 14.85 -15.91 -3.58
N PRO A 175 15.58 -17.01 -3.32
CA PRO A 175 15.72 -18.10 -4.31
C PRO A 175 14.41 -18.67 -4.82
N PHE A 176 13.42 -18.88 -3.95
CA PHE A 176 12.09 -19.33 -4.37
C PHE A 176 11.44 -18.35 -5.36
N LEU A 177 11.47 -17.06 -5.05
CA LEU A 177 10.88 -16.04 -5.92
C LEU A 177 11.63 -15.91 -7.24
N ASP A 178 12.96 -16.01 -7.23
CA ASP A 178 13.76 -15.90 -8.46
C ASP A 178 13.56 -17.09 -9.39
N GLU A 179 13.35 -18.28 -8.83
CA GLU A 179 13.08 -19.51 -9.61
C GLU A 179 11.73 -19.44 -10.34
N PHE A 180 10.65 -19.12 -9.62
CA PHE A 180 9.29 -19.20 -10.17
C PHE A 180 8.73 -17.88 -10.69
N PHE A 181 9.23 -16.75 -10.16
CA PHE A 181 8.69 -15.41 -10.40
C PHE A 181 9.80 -14.38 -10.60
N PRO A 182 10.68 -14.55 -11.60
CA PRO A 182 11.80 -13.64 -11.83
C PRO A 182 11.32 -12.19 -12.05
N GLU A 183 12.15 -11.21 -11.69
CA GLU A 183 11.83 -9.81 -11.91
C GLU A 183 11.73 -9.50 -13.41
N THR A 184 10.56 -9.07 -13.85
CA THR A 184 10.32 -8.55 -15.20
C THR A 184 10.30 -7.03 -15.18
N ALA A 185 10.81 -6.37 -16.23
CA ALA A 185 10.73 -4.91 -16.38
C ALA A 185 9.28 -4.39 -16.56
N ASP A 186 8.33 -5.30 -16.77
CA ASP A 186 6.92 -4.98 -16.95
C ASP A 186 6.30 -4.36 -15.69
N GLY A 187 5.61 -3.24 -15.86
CA GLY A 187 4.93 -2.53 -14.76
C GLY A 187 5.71 -1.37 -14.14
N ARG A 188 6.85 -0.97 -14.71
CA ARG A 188 7.52 0.29 -14.31
C ARG A 188 6.58 1.49 -14.58
N PRO A 189 6.39 2.41 -13.63
CA PRO A 189 5.63 3.62 -13.88
C PRO A 189 6.33 4.48 -14.94
N PRO A 190 5.58 5.32 -15.68
CA PRO A 190 6.17 6.25 -16.63
C PRO A 190 7.12 7.24 -15.93
N ASP A 191 8.21 7.60 -16.61
CA ASP A 191 9.19 8.54 -16.07
C ASP A 191 8.63 9.96 -15.87
N SER A 192 7.56 10.32 -16.59
CA SER A 192 6.82 11.56 -16.37
C SER A 192 5.32 11.37 -16.55
N PHE A 193 4.54 12.11 -15.77
CA PHE A 193 3.08 12.03 -15.78
C PHE A 193 2.44 13.32 -15.24
N THR A 194 1.19 13.58 -15.60
CA THR A 194 0.42 14.69 -15.07
C THR A 194 -0.31 14.28 -13.79
N VAL A 195 -0.33 15.18 -12.80
CA VAL A 195 -1.14 15.05 -11.59
C VAL A 195 -2.08 16.24 -11.42
N TYR A 196 -3.17 16.01 -10.71
CA TYR A 196 -4.15 17.01 -10.30
C TYR A 196 -4.35 16.89 -8.80
N HIS A 197 -4.38 18.04 -8.12
CA HIS A 197 -4.68 18.13 -6.70
C HIS A 197 -5.99 18.87 -6.47
N TYR A 198 -6.82 18.32 -5.59
CA TYR A 198 -8.01 18.94 -5.05
C TYR A 198 -7.91 19.01 -3.54
N ASN A 199 -8.00 20.22 -2.98
CA ASN A 199 -7.78 20.39 -1.55
C ASN A 199 -9.05 20.28 -0.69
N GLY A 200 -10.24 20.15 -1.26
CA GLY A 200 -11.47 19.94 -0.48
C GLY A 200 -12.00 21.13 0.34
N LEU A 201 -11.27 22.26 0.42
CA LEU A 201 -11.67 23.38 1.28
C LEU A 201 -12.55 24.38 0.55
N THR A 202 -13.60 24.88 1.20
CA THR A 202 -14.50 25.89 0.63
C THR A 202 -13.77 27.13 0.16
N ARG A 203 -12.77 27.60 0.93
CA ARG A 203 -11.93 28.77 0.58
C ARG A 203 -11.17 28.62 -0.73
N SER A 204 -10.99 27.38 -1.19
CA SER A 204 -10.26 27.07 -2.42
C SER A 204 -11.17 26.78 -3.61
N ASN A 205 -12.48 26.86 -3.40
CA ASN A 205 -13.51 26.72 -4.41
C ASN A 205 -14.29 28.05 -4.59
N PRO A 206 -13.64 29.12 -5.10
CA PRO A 206 -14.28 30.42 -5.27
C PRO A 206 -15.50 30.32 -6.18
N GLY A 207 -16.63 30.89 -5.72
CA GLY A 207 -17.91 30.81 -6.41
C GLY A 207 -18.55 29.42 -6.37
N GLY A 208 -18.15 28.56 -5.42
CA GLY A 208 -18.70 27.20 -5.26
C GLY A 208 -18.24 26.21 -6.34
N LYS A 209 -17.27 26.60 -7.18
CA LYS A 209 -16.74 25.76 -8.26
C LYS A 209 -15.47 25.07 -7.80
N VAL A 210 -15.42 23.75 -8.00
CA VAL A 210 -14.23 22.94 -7.73
C VAL A 210 -13.03 23.52 -8.48
N ARG A 211 -11.94 23.77 -7.76
CA ARG A 211 -10.65 24.15 -8.36
C ARG A 211 -9.64 23.04 -8.17
N LEU A 212 -8.99 22.70 -9.27
CA LEU A 212 -7.90 21.74 -9.31
C LEU A 212 -6.60 22.48 -9.59
N VAL A 213 -5.52 22.05 -8.95
CA VAL A 213 -4.16 22.49 -9.28
C VAL A 213 -3.50 21.39 -10.09
N LYS A 214 -3.07 21.71 -11.32
CA LYS A 214 -2.35 20.78 -12.19
C LYS A 214 -0.86 20.80 -11.85
N GLY A 215 -0.20 19.65 -11.89
CA GLY A 215 1.25 19.53 -11.81
C GLY A 215 1.80 18.55 -12.85
N ASP A 216 3.02 18.80 -13.28
CA ASP A 216 3.79 17.87 -14.11
C ASP A 216 4.82 17.16 -13.21
N ALA A 217 4.67 15.86 -13.05
CA ALA A 217 5.52 15.02 -12.22
C ALA A 217 6.59 14.31 -13.08
N CYS A 218 7.78 14.13 -12.50
CA CYS A 218 8.89 13.42 -13.08
C CYS A 218 9.53 12.50 -12.03
N LEU A 219 9.88 11.27 -12.41
CA LEU A 219 10.65 10.33 -11.60
C LEU A 219 12.14 10.47 -11.97
N LEU A 220 12.93 10.97 -11.04
CA LEU A 220 14.35 11.23 -11.25
C LEU A 220 15.16 9.93 -11.18
N GLU A 221 16.13 9.76 -12.08
CA GLU A 221 16.99 8.57 -12.12
C GLU A 221 18.09 8.60 -11.06
N THR A 222 18.52 9.78 -10.63
CA THR A 222 19.60 10.01 -9.65
C THR A 222 19.15 10.92 -8.52
N ASP A 223 19.84 10.86 -7.38
CA ASP A 223 19.60 11.69 -6.19
C ASP A 223 20.07 13.14 -6.38
N VAL A 224 19.78 13.73 -7.54
CA VAL A 224 19.95 15.17 -7.76
C VAL A 224 18.90 15.84 -6.89
N GLN A 225 19.32 16.48 -5.80
CA GLN A 225 18.45 17.26 -4.92
C GLN A 225 17.62 18.21 -5.80
N SER A 226 16.32 17.96 -5.89
CA SER A 226 15.44 18.86 -6.64
C SER A 226 15.48 20.22 -5.95
N SER A 227 15.69 21.27 -6.74
CA SER A 227 15.74 22.65 -6.24
C SER A 227 14.35 23.24 -5.97
N THR A 228 13.32 22.39 -5.97
CA THR A 228 11.92 22.71 -5.70
C THR A 228 11.66 22.64 -4.19
N ALA A 229 11.15 23.75 -3.63
CA ALA A 229 10.89 23.90 -2.20
C ALA A 229 10.17 22.67 -1.60
N ASN A 230 10.68 22.19 -0.45
CA ASN A 230 10.12 21.12 0.38
C ASN A 230 8.65 21.38 0.75
N SER A 231 7.72 21.09 -0.17
CA SER A 231 6.30 21.16 0.10
C SER A 231 5.85 19.87 0.80
N THR A 232 4.94 19.99 1.76
CA THR A 232 4.39 18.83 2.50
C THR A 232 3.73 17.82 1.58
N ILE A 233 3.14 18.28 0.47
CA ILE A 233 2.62 17.41 -0.58
C ILE A 233 3.73 16.58 -1.22
N LEU A 234 4.86 17.18 -1.61
CA LEU A 234 5.98 16.47 -2.21
C LEU A 234 6.52 15.40 -1.27
N THR A 235 6.70 15.73 0.01
CA THR A 235 7.09 14.75 1.04
C THR A 235 6.14 13.56 1.07
N CYS A 236 4.83 13.81 1.09
CA CYS A 236 3.83 12.73 1.07
C CYS A 236 3.93 11.86 -0.20
N LEU A 237 4.08 12.47 -1.39
CA LEU A 237 4.24 11.72 -2.64
C LEU A 237 5.51 10.86 -2.66
N GLN A 238 6.60 11.34 -2.04
CA GLN A 238 7.84 10.60 -1.94
C GLN A 238 7.76 9.37 -1.01
N SER A 239 6.67 9.18 -0.27
CA SER A 239 6.41 7.92 0.45
C SER A 239 6.03 6.78 -0.52
N ARG A 240 5.54 7.13 -1.71
CA ARG A 240 5.21 6.21 -2.78
C ARG A 240 6.24 6.19 -3.90
N TRP A 241 6.62 7.37 -4.37
CA TRP A 241 7.59 7.55 -5.46
C TRP A 241 8.82 8.25 -4.91
N PRO A 242 9.81 7.52 -4.38
CA PRO A 242 10.90 8.12 -3.59
C PRO A 242 11.65 9.26 -4.31
N ARG A 243 11.71 9.19 -5.64
CA ARG A 243 12.42 10.14 -6.50
C ARG A 243 11.49 11.01 -7.36
N ILE A 244 10.26 11.24 -6.91
CA ILE A 244 9.35 12.15 -7.60
C ILE A 244 9.74 13.61 -7.36
N ASP A 245 9.68 14.40 -8.41
CA ASP A 245 9.57 15.86 -8.36
C ASP A 245 8.29 16.30 -9.07
N VAL A 246 7.68 17.40 -8.63
CA VAL A 246 6.43 17.90 -9.21
C VAL A 246 6.50 19.41 -9.42
N ARG A 247 6.34 19.82 -10.68
CA ARG A 247 6.20 21.23 -11.05
C ARG A 247 4.73 21.60 -11.13
N TRP A 248 4.25 22.35 -10.14
CA TRP A 248 2.87 22.83 -10.10
C TRP A 248 2.64 24.02 -11.04
N HIS A 249 1.48 24.04 -11.68
CA HIS A 249 1.02 25.14 -12.51
C HIS A 249 0.43 26.21 -11.59
N GLY A 250 1.25 27.18 -11.20
CA GLY A 250 0.89 28.23 -10.24
C GLY A 250 1.49 27.97 -8.86
N ALA A 251 0.78 28.40 -7.81
CA ALA A 251 1.21 28.16 -6.43
C ALA A 251 1.11 26.66 -6.08
N ALA A 252 2.14 26.13 -5.42
CA ALA A 252 2.12 24.76 -4.95
C ALA A 252 0.95 24.54 -3.96
N PRO A 253 0.18 23.45 -4.10
CA PRO A 253 -0.93 23.17 -3.20
C PRO A 253 -0.43 22.76 -1.81
N SER A 254 -1.21 23.11 -0.79
CA SER A 254 -1.02 22.68 0.59
C SER A 254 -1.87 21.44 0.89
N ILE A 255 -1.34 20.53 1.71
CA ILE A 255 -2.12 19.44 2.33
C ILE A 255 -2.58 19.77 3.76
N ASN A 256 -2.34 21.01 4.20
CA ASN A 256 -2.86 21.64 5.43
C ASN A 256 -3.84 22.77 5.10
#